data_AF-A0A3C1T5F7-F1
#
_entry.id   AF-A0A3C1T5F7-F1
#
_cell.length_a   1.000
_cell.length_b   1.000
_cell.length_c   1.000
_cell.angle_alpha   90.00
_cell.angle_beta   90.00
_cell.angle_gamma   90.00
#
_symmetry.space_group_name_H-M   'P 1'
#
loop_
_entity.id
_entity.type
_entity.pdbx_description
1 polymer ?
#
loop_
_entity_poly.entity_id
_entity_poly.type
_entity_poly.pdbx_seq_one_letter_code
_entity_poly.pdbx_strand_id
1 'polypeptide(L)'
;MKRILLCVAIFSYAATAIGQRISKITLSGNGQVEMFSIGLDEQVEIYVTKEGTISKWGYDRYIGYQENYTGKLDTYAGRVEYYSQLDDASLRGKVKYIGKTLVTYFPSYENEMLQGKIKSIGSISFDYYLSYEDAAYKGLIKTLGPNNLTWYASYENEALRGKLKTIGSTALTYYGSFEDKAFRGKIKSIDRSTITYYSSFEQFSGAMKTGSSLLNANGIKYYLKNY
;
A
#
# COMPACT_ATOMS: atom_id res chain seq x y z
N MET A 1 -37.78 -29.46 -11.36
CA MET A 1 -37.57 -28.05 -10.97
C MET A 1 -36.64 -27.87 -9.76
N LYS A 2 -36.76 -28.65 -8.67
CA LYS A 2 -35.88 -28.53 -7.49
C LYS A 2 -34.37 -28.72 -7.76
N ARG A 3 -33.99 -29.57 -8.72
CA ARG A 3 -32.58 -29.81 -9.08
C ARG A 3 -31.95 -28.67 -9.90
N ILE A 4 -32.75 -27.94 -10.67
CA ILE A 4 -32.28 -26.80 -11.48
C ILE A 4 -32.04 -25.57 -10.58
N LEU A 5 -32.92 -25.35 -9.58
CA LEU A 5 -32.73 -24.31 -8.56
C LEU A 5 -31.47 -24.53 -7.71
N LEU A 6 -31.10 -25.79 -7.42
CA LEU A 6 -29.87 -26.11 -6.69
C LEU A 6 -28.62 -25.78 -7.53
N CYS A 7 -28.64 -26.06 -8.84
CA CYS A 7 -27.52 -25.74 -9.73
C CYS A 7 -27.31 -24.23 -9.90
N VAL A 8 -28.39 -23.43 -9.97
CA VAL A 8 -28.28 -21.96 -10.04
C VAL A 8 -27.74 -21.37 -8.73
N ALA A 9 -28.12 -21.91 -7.58
CA ALA A 9 -27.61 -21.48 -6.27
C ALA A 9 -26.13 -21.84 -6.03
N ILE A 10 -25.64 -22.92 -6.65
CA ILE A 10 -24.23 -23.32 -6.59
C ILE A 10 -23.40 -22.51 -7.60
N PHE A 11 -23.95 -22.15 -8.77
CA PHE A 11 -23.26 -21.33 -9.77
C PHE A 11 -23.07 -19.87 -9.32
N SER A 12 -23.99 -19.32 -8.53
CA SER A 12 -23.83 -17.99 -7.93
C SER A 12 -22.81 -17.93 -6.79
N TYR A 13 -22.32 -19.08 -6.30
CA TYR A 13 -21.25 -19.16 -5.30
C TYR A 13 -19.84 -19.30 -5.91
N ALA A 14 -19.72 -19.51 -7.22
CA ALA A 14 -18.44 -19.76 -7.90
C ALA A 14 -17.91 -18.56 -8.72
N ALA A 15 -18.52 -17.38 -8.59
CA ALA A 15 -17.86 -16.15 -9.00
C ALA A 15 -16.77 -15.86 -7.98
N THR A 16 -15.55 -16.35 -8.23
CA THR A 16 -14.35 -15.84 -7.57
C THR A 16 -14.19 -14.39 -7.99
N ALA A 17 -14.89 -13.50 -7.30
CA ALA A 17 -14.59 -12.08 -7.35
C ALA A 17 -13.15 -11.96 -6.85
N ILE A 18 -12.21 -11.73 -7.76
CA ILE A 18 -10.89 -11.23 -7.38
C ILE A 18 -11.18 -9.82 -6.85
N GLY A 19 -11.53 -9.76 -5.57
CA GLY A 19 -11.91 -8.53 -4.90
C GLY A 19 -10.74 -7.55 -4.93
N GLN A 20 -11.08 -6.27 -4.92
CA GLN A 20 -10.11 -5.20 -4.74
C GLN A 20 -9.31 -5.48 -3.47
N ARG A 21 -7.98 -5.47 -3.58
CA ARG A 21 -7.08 -5.77 -2.47
C ARG A 21 -5.77 -5.01 -2.59
N ILE A 22 -5.05 -4.92 -1.47
CA ILE A 22 -3.65 -4.51 -1.49
C ILE A 22 -2.88 -5.59 -2.26
N SER A 23 -2.33 -5.23 -3.42
CA SER A 23 -1.52 -6.13 -4.24
C SER A 23 -0.06 -6.11 -3.79
N LYS A 24 0.43 -4.93 -3.41
CA LYS A 24 1.86 -4.69 -3.17
C LYS A 24 2.09 -3.51 -2.24
N ILE A 25 3.13 -3.58 -1.42
CA ILE A 25 3.69 -2.48 -0.65
C ILE A 25 5.12 -2.26 -1.14
N THR A 26 5.42 -1.03 -1.56
CA THR A 26 6.76 -0.64 -1.98
C THR A 26 7.44 0.08 -0.83
N LEU A 27 8.62 -0.42 -0.47
CA LEU A 27 9.48 0.12 0.59
C LEU A 27 10.75 0.68 -0.05
N SER A 28 11.21 1.83 0.45
CA SER A 28 12.52 2.36 0.09
C SER A 28 13.64 1.51 0.68
N GLY A 29 14.88 1.72 0.22
CA GLY A 29 16.06 1.01 0.75
C GLY A 29 16.28 1.25 2.25
N ASN A 30 15.75 2.35 2.79
CA ASN A 30 15.77 2.67 4.22
C ASN A 30 14.51 2.20 4.96
N GLY A 31 13.66 1.38 4.34
CA GLY A 31 12.49 0.78 4.98
C GLY A 31 11.29 1.71 5.16
N GLN A 32 11.27 2.87 4.49
CA GLN A 32 10.08 3.74 4.50
C GLN A 32 9.05 3.21 3.50
N VAL A 33 7.76 3.20 3.87
CA VAL A 33 6.70 2.94 2.90
C VAL A 33 6.67 4.09 1.90
N GLU A 34 6.89 3.75 0.64
CA GLU A 34 6.66 4.67 -0.46
C GLU A 34 5.20 4.57 -0.88
N MET A 35 4.74 3.38 -1.28
CA MET A 35 3.44 3.22 -1.93
C MET A 35 2.71 1.96 -1.49
N PHE A 36 1.40 2.11 -1.26
CA PHE A 36 0.43 1.02 -1.27
C PHE A 36 -0.12 0.87 -2.68
N SER A 37 -0.01 -0.33 -3.24
CA SER A 37 -0.59 -0.68 -4.53
C SER A 37 -1.88 -1.44 -4.32
N ILE A 38 -2.94 -0.99 -4.97
CA ILE A 38 -4.27 -1.57 -4.88
C ILE A 38 -4.65 -2.11 -6.25
N GLY A 39 -4.84 -3.42 -6.34
CA GLY A 39 -5.32 -4.07 -7.54
C GLY A 39 -6.83 -3.88 -7.67
N LEU A 40 -7.27 -3.45 -8.84
CA LEU A 40 -8.66 -3.37 -9.25
C LEU A 40 -8.99 -4.47 -10.28
N ASP A 41 -10.22 -4.46 -10.78
CA ASP A 41 -10.60 -5.22 -11.97
C ASP A 41 -9.78 -4.82 -13.21
N GLU A 42 -9.87 -5.61 -14.28
CA GLU A 42 -9.24 -5.33 -15.58
C GLU A 42 -7.73 -5.12 -15.51
N GLN A 43 -7.07 -5.72 -14.51
CA GLN A 43 -5.63 -5.64 -14.30
C GLN A 43 -5.13 -4.20 -14.08
N VAL A 44 -5.98 -3.34 -13.53
CA VAL A 44 -5.61 -1.97 -13.17
C VAL A 44 -5.02 -1.94 -11.76
N GLU A 45 -3.96 -1.16 -11.57
CA GLU A 45 -3.34 -0.92 -10.27
C GLU A 45 -3.42 0.59 -9.94
N ILE A 46 -3.74 0.92 -8.69
CA ILE A 46 -3.69 2.28 -8.15
C ILE A 46 -2.57 2.36 -7.11
N TYR A 47 -1.69 3.36 -7.22
CA TYR A 47 -0.67 3.69 -6.25
C TYR A 47 -1.15 4.79 -5.33
N VAL A 48 -1.12 4.49 -4.04
CA VAL A 48 -1.57 5.35 -2.96
C VAL A 48 -0.40 5.60 -2.01
N THR A 49 -0.12 6.87 -1.70
CA THR A 49 0.88 7.23 -0.71
C THR A 49 0.41 6.85 0.70
N LYS A 50 1.33 6.77 1.66
CA LYS A 50 0.97 6.49 3.06
C LYS A 50 0.10 7.56 3.71
N GLU A 51 0.03 8.76 3.12
CA GLU A 51 -0.84 9.86 3.51
C GLU A 51 -2.21 9.83 2.83
N GLY A 52 -2.50 8.84 1.98
CA GLY A 52 -3.81 8.69 1.35
C GLY A 52 -4.03 9.51 0.09
N THR A 53 -2.97 9.79 -0.68
CA THR A 53 -3.09 10.47 -1.98
C THR A 53 -2.83 9.47 -3.11
N ILE A 54 -3.59 9.56 -4.21
CA ILE A 54 -3.28 8.78 -5.41
C ILE A 54 -2.06 9.40 -6.10
N SER A 55 -0.98 8.64 -6.24
CA SER A 55 0.23 9.08 -6.95
C SER A 55 0.20 8.69 -8.43
N LYS A 56 -0.36 7.53 -8.75
CA LYS A 56 -0.43 7.00 -10.12
C LYS A 56 -1.50 5.91 -10.20
N TRP A 57 -2.04 5.67 -11.38
CA TRP A 57 -2.83 4.48 -11.69
C TRP A 57 -2.60 4.09 -13.15
N GLY A 58 -3.00 2.87 -13.50
CA GLY A 58 -2.88 2.37 -14.87
C GLY A 58 -2.96 0.87 -14.96
N TYR A 59 -2.83 0.36 -16.17
CA TYR A 59 -2.83 -1.07 -16.46
C TYR A 59 -1.47 -1.69 -16.10
N ASP A 60 -1.49 -2.73 -15.27
CA ASP A 60 -0.31 -3.53 -15.00
C ASP A 60 -0.23 -4.68 -16.02
N ARG A 61 0.58 -4.48 -17.07
CA ARG A 61 0.81 -5.47 -18.13
C ARG A 61 1.42 -6.77 -17.60
N TYR A 62 2.05 -6.72 -16.44
CA TYR A 62 2.89 -7.80 -15.91
C TYR A 62 2.32 -8.42 -14.65
N ILE A 63 1.00 -8.33 -14.43
CA ILE A 63 0.34 -9.01 -13.31
C ILE A 63 0.73 -10.50 -13.32
N GLY A 64 1.52 -10.89 -12.31
CA GLY A 64 1.94 -12.26 -12.11
C GLY A 64 3.24 -12.67 -12.82
N TYR A 65 3.79 -11.85 -13.73
CA TYR A 65 5.00 -12.18 -14.48
C TYR A 65 6.09 -11.11 -14.32
N GLN A 66 7.12 -11.48 -13.54
CA GLN A 66 8.46 -10.86 -13.44
C GLN A 66 8.71 -9.74 -12.42
N GLU A 67 9.92 -9.83 -11.87
CA GLU A 67 10.50 -9.03 -10.78
C GLU A 67 11.12 -7.70 -11.25
N ASN A 68 11.16 -7.42 -12.56
CA ASN A 68 12.03 -6.41 -13.15
C ASN A 68 11.35 -5.11 -13.67
N TYR A 69 10.02 -5.00 -13.64
CA TYR A 69 9.30 -3.79 -14.11
C TYR A 69 8.57 -3.10 -12.97
N THR A 70 9.34 -2.60 -12.02
CA THR A 70 8.84 -2.13 -10.73
C THR A 70 8.24 -0.73 -10.85
N GLY A 71 6.93 -0.63 -11.09
CA GLY A 71 6.16 0.62 -11.00
C GLY A 71 5.78 1.27 -12.34
N LYS A 72 6.06 0.62 -13.47
CA LYS A 72 5.59 1.09 -14.78
C LYS A 72 4.17 0.56 -15.03
N LEU A 73 3.20 1.43 -14.81
CA LEU A 73 1.83 1.23 -15.27
C LEU A 73 1.66 1.83 -16.65
N ASP A 74 1.05 1.07 -17.55
CA ASP A 74 0.60 1.56 -18.85
C ASP A 74 -0.68 2.39 -18.68
N THR A 75 -0.96 3.26 -19.66
CA THR A 75 -2.18 4.05 -19.66
C THR A 75 -3.40 3.14 -19.66
N TYR A 76 -4.32 3.36 -18.71
CA TYR A 76 -5.60 2.68 -18.73
C TYR A 76 -6.48 3.25 -19.83
N ALA A 77 -6.87 2.40 -20.79
CA ALA A 77 -7.67 2.80 -21.96
C ALA A 77 -9.18 2.90 -21.68
N GLY A 78 -9.62 2.43 -20.50
CA GLY A 78 -11.02 2.49 -20.11
C GLY A 78 -11.46 3.86 -19.60
N ARG A 79 -12.71 3.94 -19.15
CA ARG A 79 -13.31 5.18 -18.67
C ARG A 79 -12.60 5.70 -17.42
N VAL A 80 -12.22 6.96 -17.43
CA VAL A 80 -11.75 7.70 -16.24
C VAL A 80 -12.56 8.98 -16.12
N GLU A 81 -13.15 9.21 -14.94
CA GLU A 81 -13.89 10.43 -14.64
C GLU A 81 -13.23 11.16 -13.48
N TYR A 82 -13.35 12.49 -13.46
CA TYR A 82 -12.76 13.35 -12.43
C TYR A 82 -13.84 14.18 -11.74
N TYR A 83 -13.59 14.54 -10.49
CA TYR A 83 -14.40 15.55 -9.80
C TYR A 83 -14.26 16.90 -10.52
N SER A 84 -15.41 17.52 -10.76
CA SER A 84 -15.59 18.73 -11.55
C SER A 84 -15.52 20.00 -10.70
N GLN A 85 -15.69 21.17 -11.34
CA GLN A 85 -15.77 22.46 -10.63
C GLN A 85 -17.04 22.61 -9.77
N LEU A 86 -18.06 21.78 -10.02
CA LEU A 86 -19.30 21.77 -9.23
C LEU A 86 -19.14 21.01 -7.91
N ASP A 87 -18.05 20.24 -7.77
CA ASP A 87 -17.75 19.49 -6.57
C ASP A 87 -16.99 20.35 -5.53
N ASP A 88 -16.93 19.85 -4.30
CA ASP A 88 -16.19 20.46 -3.19
C ASP A 88 -14.74 20.79 -3.59
N ALA A 89 -14.25 21.95 -3.11
CA ALA A 89 -12.96 22.49 -3.51
C ALA A 89 -11.79 21.51 -3.29
N SER A 90 -11.87 20.68 -2.26
CA SER A 90 -10.84 19.67 -1.96
C SER A 90 -10.82 18.49 -2.94
N LEU A 91 -11.90 18.29 -3.69
CA LEU A 91 -12.09 17.14 -4.56
C LEU A 91 -11.70 17.43 -6.01
N ARG A 92 -11.79 18.69 -6.43
CA ARG A 92 -11.67 19.10 -7.84
C ARG A 92 -10.39 18.59 -8.49
N GLY A 93 -10.52 18.02 -9.69
CA GLY A 93 -9.40 17.46 -10.44
C GLY A 93 -8.89 16.12 -9.93
N LYS A 94 -9.39 15.59 -8.80
CA LYS A 94 -9.10 14.23 -8.36
C LYS A 94 -9.92 13.22 -9.15
N VAL A 95 -9.39 12.01 -9.27
CA VAL A 95 -10.05 10.91 -9.99
C VAL A 95 -11.28 10.46 -9.22
N LYS A 96 -12.44 10.45 -9.87
CA LYS A 96 -13.71 9.98 -9.31
C LYS A 96 -14.00 8.54 -9.71
N TYR A 97 -13.74 8.16 -10.95
CA TYR A 97 -13.93 6.79 -11.42
C TYR A 97 -12.74 6.29 -12.23
N ILE A 98 -12.39 5.02 -12.04
CA ILE A 98 -11.52 4.24 -12.93
C ILE A 98 -12.29 2.97 -13.31
N GLY A 99 -12.73 2.90 -14.56
CA GLY A 99 -13.64 1.88 -15.05
C GLY A 99 -14.98 1.92 -14.30
N LYS A 100 -15.29 0.84 -13.58
CA LYS A 100 -16.45 0.73 -12.67
C LYS A 100 -16.14 1.08 -11.21
N THR A 101 -14.88 1.31 -10.88
CA THR A 101 -14.45 1.57 -9.50
C THR A 101 -14.61 3.04 -9.15
N LEU A 102 -15.47 3.35 -8.18
CA LEU A 102 -15.59 4.67 -7.57
C LEU A 102 -14.41 4.92 -6.63
N VAL A 103 -13.82 6.10 -6.71
CA VAL A 103 -12.87 6.62 -5.72
C VAL A 103 -13.53 7.80 -5.01
N THR A 104 -13.59 7.74 -3.69
CA THR A 104 -14.12 8.83 -2.86
C THR A 104 -13.02 9.43 -2.00
N TYR A 105 -13.19 10.68 -1.60
CA TYR A 105 -12.26 11.41 -0.74
C TYR A 105 -13.03 12.13 0.37
N PHE A 106 -12.32 12.53 1.42
CA PHE A 106 -12.88 13.39 2.45
C PHE A 106 -13.08 14.82 1.91
N PRO A 107 -14.30 15.36 1.95
CA PRO A 107 -14.59 16.73 1.55
C PRO A 107 -14.07 17.74 2.58
N SER A 108 -14.02 19.01 2.23
CA SER A 108 -13.46 20.08 3.07
C SER A 108 -14.19 20.29 4.40
N TYR A 109 -15.49 19.98 4.46
CA TYR A 109 -16.33 20.22 5.63
C TYR A 109 -16.33 19.08 6.66
N GLU A 110 -15.70 17.92 6.38
CA GLU A 110 -15.68 16.79 7.32
C GLU A 110 -14.56 16.93 8.38
N ASN A 111 -13.31 17.05 7.95
CA ASN A 111 -12.16 17.22 8.82
C ASN A 111 -11.00 17.85 8.05
N GLU A 112 -10.49 18.98 8.53
CA GLU A 112 -9.41 19.74 7.88
C GLU A 112 -8.17 18.89 7.59
N MET A 113 -7.80 17.98 8.50
CA MET A 113 -6.61 17.14 8.34
C MET A 113 -6.84 15.97 7.37
N LEU A 114 -8.11 15.61 7.10
CA LEU A 114 -8.45 14.55 6.16
C LEU A 114 -8.79 15.08 4.77
N GLN A 115 -9.06 16.37 4.64
CA GLN A 115 -9.48 17.03 3.42
C GLN A 115 -8.67 16.58 2.20
N GLY A 116 -9.36 16.05 1.19
CA GLY A 116 -8.78 15.58 -0.06
C GLY A 116 -8.00 14.24 0.01
N LYS A 117 -7.88 13.61 1.18
CA LYS A 117 -7.37 12.23 1.31
C LYS A 117 -8.42 11.23 0.85
N ILE A 118 -7.98 10.08 0.36
CA ILE A 118 -8.88 9.00 -0.08
C ILE A 118 -9.69 8.50 1.09
N LYS A 119 -11.01 8.39 0.92
CA LYS A 119 -11.95 7.80 1.87
C LYS A 119 -12.28 6.36 1.48
N SER A 120 -12.43 6.09 0.19
CA SER A 120 -12.58 4.73 -0.32
C SER A 120 -12.12 4.58 -1.77
N ILE A 121 -11.76 3.35 -2.14
CA ILE A 121 -11.58 2.88 -3.51
C ILE A 121 -12.44 1.63 -3.66
N GLY A 122 -13.59 1.75 -4.33
CA GLY A 122 -14.62 0.72 -4.41
C GLY A 122 -15.01 0.20 -3.02
N SER A 123 -14.76 -1.09 -2.76
CA SER A 123 -15.07 -1.74 -1.48
C SER A 123 -13.98 -1.55 -0.41
N ILE A 124 -12.85 -0.94 -0.74
CA ILE A 124 -11.76 -0.69 0.21
C ILE A 124 -11.99 0.67 0.88
N SER A 125 -12.21 0.67 2.18
CA SER A 125 -12.24 1.87 3.03
C SER A 125 -10.86 2.24 3.57
N PHE A 126 -10.68 3.52 3.88
CA PHE A 126 -9.47 4.07 4.47
C PHE A 126 -9.81 4.88 5.73
N ASP A 127 -9.13 4.58 6.83
CA ASP A 127 -9.06 5.45 8.01
C ASP A 127 -7.64 5.94 8.24
N TYR A 128 -7.52 7.05 8.97
CA TYR A 128 -6.25 7.75 9.19
C TYR A 128 -6.03 8.05 10.66
N TYR A 129 -4.76 8.16 11.03
CA TYR A 129 -4.35 8.70 12.32
C TYR A 129 -4.61 10.20 12.40
N LEU A 130 -5.26 10.66 13.47
CA LEU A 130 -5.66 12.06 13.64
C LEU A 130 -4.57 12.93 14.30
N SER A 131 -4.84 14.23 14.42
CA SER A 131 -3.87 15.23 14.88
C SER A 131 -3.43 15.10 16.34
N TYR A 132 -4.25 14.46 17.18
CA TYR A 132 -3.95 14.18 18.58
C TYR A 132 -3.05 12.95 18.76
N GLU A 133 -2.77 12.22 17.69
CA GLU A 133 -1.85 11.07 17.73
C GLU A 133 -0.39 11.50 17.51
N ASP A 134 0.54 10.55 17.64
CA ASP A 134 1.97 10.80 17.61
C ASP A 134 2.42 11.48 16.30
N ALA A 135 3.35 12.43 16.43
CA ALA A 135 3.84 13.23 15.32
C ALA A 135 4.51 12.40 14.19
N ALA A 136 5.02 11.20 14.49
CA ALA A 136 5.65 10.33 13.51
C ALA A 136 4.66 9.68 12.53
N TYR A 137 3.38 9.57 12.90
CA TYR A 137 2.38 8.90 12.07
C TYR A 137 1.02 9.59 11.98
N LYS A 138 0.84 10.79 12.58
CA LYS A 138 -0.34 11.61 12.34
C LYS A 138 -0.57 11.84 10.82
N GLY A 139 -1.80 11.68 10.38
CA GLY A 139 -2.20 11.79 8.97
C GLY A 139 -1.83 10.58 8.10
N LEU A 140 -1.14 9.56 8.63
CA LEU A 140 -0.88 8.31 7.90
C LEU A 140 -2.10 7.39 7.94
N ILE A 141 -2.18 6.48 6.98
CA ILE A 141 -3.21 5.45 6.90
C ILE A 141 -3.14 4.56 8.15
N LYS A 142 -4.27 4.43 8.84
CA LYS A 142 -4.50 3.58 10.00
C LYS A 142 -5.16 2.26 9.62
N THR A 143 -6.11 2.29 8.68
CA THR A 143 -6.77 1.10 8.17
C THR A 143 -6.82 1.16 6.64
N LEU A 144 -6.63 0.01 5.99
CA LEU A 144 -6.73 -0.14 4.54
C LEU A 144 -7.53 -1.42 4.25
N GLY A 145 -8.83 -1.24 4.00
CA GLY A 145 -9.80 -2.33 3.94
C GLY A 145 -9.81 -3.11 5.26
N PRO A 146 -9.67 -4.45 5.24
CA PRO A 146 -9.66 -5.26 6.47
C PRO A 146 -8.32 -5.19 7.23
N ASN A 147 -7.30 -4.49 6.71
CA ASN A 147 -5.97 -4.49 7.30
C ASN A 147 -5.81 -3.28 8.23
N ASN A 148 -5.50 -3.54 9.50
CA ASN A 148 -5.03 -2.53 10.42
C ASN A 148 -3.52 -2.30 10.21
N LEU A 149 -3.11 -1.05 10.12
CA LEU A 149 -1.72 -0.64 9.96
C LEU A 149 -1.26 0.03 11.25
N THR A 150 -0.10 -0.38 11.76
CA THR A 150 0.56 0.32 12.87
C THR A 150 1.91 0.85 12.43
N TRP A 151 2.31 1.99 12.99
CA TRP A 151 3.55 2.69 12.65
C TRP A 151 4.40 2.87 13.90
N TYR A 152 5.71 2.97 13.72
CA TYR A 152 6.62 3.29 14.80
C TYR A 152 6.45 4.74 15.26
N ALA A 153 6.25 4.93 16.56
CA ALA A 153 6.04 6.22 17.20
C ALA A 153 7.35 7.03 17.31
N SER A 154 7.22 8.33 17.57
CA SER A 154 8.34 9.26 17.74
C SER A 154 9.22 8.93 18.96
N TYR A 155 8.66 8.36 20.02
CA TYR A 155 9.40 8.04 21.24
C TYR A 155 10.11 6.67 21.20
N GLU A 156 9.86 5.85 20.16
CA GLU A 156 10.56 4.59 19.98
C GLU A 156 11.99 4.84 19.44
N ASN A 157 12.55 3.90 18.69
CA ASN A 157 13.88 4.02 18.13
C ASN A 157 13.92 5.05 17.00
N GLU A 158 14.88 5.99 17.05
CA GLU A 158 15.01 7.08 16.08
C GLU A 158 15.08 6.61 14.62
N ALA A 159 15.81 5.52 14.34
CA ALA A 159 15.92 4.98 13.00
C ALA A 159 14.61 4.37 12.49
N LEU A 160 13.61 4.16 13.34
CA LEU A 160 12.36 3.47 13.02
C LEU A 160 11.16 4.41 12.90
N ARG A 161 11.24 5.62 13.44
CA ARG A 161 10.13 6.60 13.49
C ARG A 161 9.39 6.72 12.15
N GLY A 162 8.07 6.57 12.19
CA GLY A 162 7.19 6.72 11.02
C GLY A 162 7.26 5.58 10.00
N LYS A 163 7.99 4.49 10.29
CA LYS A 163 8.00 3.27 9.47
C LYS A 163 6.83 2.36 9.82
N LEU A 164 6.41 1.56 8.85
CA LEU A 164 5.32 0.61 9.01
C LEU A 164 5.80 -0.54 9.92
N LYS A 165 5.12 -0.75 11.04
CA LYS A 165 5.43 -1.78 12.03
C LYS A 165 4.64 -3.05 11.78
N THR A 166 3.34 -2.93 11.52
CA THR A 166 2.49 -4.07 11.14
C THR A 166 1.46 -3.67 10.09
N ILE A 167 1.04 -4.65 9.31
CA ILE A 167 -0.17 -4.58 8.48
C ILE A 167 -0.93 -5.91 8.55
N GLY A 168 -2.15 -5.87 9.06
CA GLY A 168 -2.91 -7.09 9.37
C GLY A 168 -2.12 -7.99 10.31
N SER A 169 -1.90 -9.24 9.92
CA SER A 169 -1.06 -10.20 10.63
C SER A 169 0.43 -10.15 10.26
N THR A 170 0.84 -9.30 9.31
CA THR A 170 2.24 -9.20 8.87
C THR A 170 3.00 -8.21 9.75
N ALA A 171 4.08 -8.67 10.39
CA ALA A 171 5.01 -7.80 11.12
C ALA A 171 6.21 -7.42 10.25
N LEU A 172 6.64 -6.16 10.31
CA LEU A 172 7.86 -5.67 9.68
C LEU A 172 8.83 -5.24 10.78
N THR A 173 10.04 -5.79 10.75
CA THR A 173 11.10 -5.41 11.69
C THR A 173 12.27 -4.78 10.95
N TYR A 174 13.06 -3.99 11.69
CA TYR A 174 14.09 -3.13 11.14
C TYR A 174 15.34 -3.16 12.01
N TYR A 175 16.48 -2.82 11.42
CA TYR A 175 17.70 -2.56 12.17
C TYR A 175 17.58 -1.24 12.93
N GLY A 176 17.84 -1.23 14.24
CA GLY A 176 17.71 -0.04 15.09
C GLY A 176 18.88 0.94 14.97
N SER A 177 18.79 2.08 15.66
CA SER A 177 19.84 3.11 15.68
C SER A 177 21.23 2.67 16.18
N PHE A 178 21.31 1.59 16.96
CA PHE A 178 22.57 1.08 17.52
C PHE A 178 23.25 0.04 16.62
N GLU A 179 22.59 -0.34 15.52
CA GLU A 179 23.13 -1.25 14.52
C GLU A 179 24.13 -0.52 13.60
N ASP A 180 24.83 -1.27 12.76
CA ASP A 180 25.82 -0.72 11.83
C ASP A 180 25.22 0.39 10.95
N LYS A 181 26.00 1.47 10.77
CA LYS A 181 25.60 2.65 9.97
C LYS A 181 25.20 2.32 8.53
N ALA A 182 25.70 1.22 7.97
CA ALA A 182 25.44 0.78 6.61
C ALA A 182 24.00 0.27 6.42
N PHE A 183 23.38 -0.25 7.47
CA PHE A 183 22.05 -0.85 7.39
C PHE A 183 21.09 -0.43 8.51
N ARG A 184 21.48 0.49 9.40
CA ARG A 184 20.55 1.10 10.38
C ARG A 184 19.30 1.64 9.70
N GLY A 185 18.15 1.28 10.24
CA GLY A 185 16.84 1.61 9.71
C GLY A 185 16.38 0.73 8.54
N LYS A 186 17.23 -0.09 7.91
CA LYS A 186 16.79 -0.98 6.83
C LYS A 186 15.87 -2.09 7.36
N ILE A 187 15.06 -2.67 6.47
CA ILE A 187 14.18 -3.81 6.77
C ILE A 187 15.05 -5.01 7.17
N LYS A 188 14.81 -5.54 8.37
CA LYS A 188 15.46 -6.74 8.91
C LYS A 188 14.63 -7.99 8.65
N SER A 189 13.31 -7.90 8.75
CA SER A 189 12.42 -8.99 8.38
C SER A 189 11.04 -8.49 7.97
N ILE A 190 10.37 -9.30 7.16
CA ILE A 190 8.94 -9.21 6.87
C ILE A 190 8.35 -10.58 7.19
N ASP A 191 7.58 -10.63 8.27
CA ASP A 191 7.11 -11.85 8.90
C ASP A 191 8.27 -12.84 9.14
N ARG A 192 8.23 -14.04 8.55
CA ARG A 192 9.26 -15.08 8.68
C ARG A 192 10.48 -14.87 7.78
N SER A 193 10.39 -13.98 6.80
CA SER A 193 11.48 -13.76 5.83
C SER A 193 12.48 -12.75 6.40
N THR A 194 13.72 -13.19 6.57
CA THR A 194 14.82 -12.35 7.08
C THR A 194 15.68 -11.81 5.95
N ILE A 195 16.22 -10.61 6.15
CA ILE A 195 17.10 -9.93 5.22
C ILE A 195 18.32 -9.46 5.99
N THR A 196 19.50 -9.68 5.42
CA THR A 196 20.77 -9.19 5.97
C THR A 196 21.49 -8.31 4.95
N TYR A 197 22.37 -7.45 5.44
CA TYR A 197 23.12 -6.49 4.62
C TYR A 197 24.62 -6.60 4.94
N TYR A 198 25.45 -6.19 3.99
CA TYR A 198 26.88 -6.01 4.22
C TYR A 198 27.10 -4.88 5.22
N SER A 199 27.94 -5.13 6.22
CA SER A 199 28.35 -4.16 7.23
C SER A 199 29.22 -3.05 6.63
N SER A 200 29.46 -2.00 7.41
CA SER A 200 30.31 -0.88 6.99
C SER A 200 31.78 -1.24 6.80
N PHE A 201 32.19 -2.44 7.19
CA PHE A 201 33.56 -2.95 7.05
C PHE A 201 33.74 -3.89 5.84
N GLU A 202 32.65 -4.22 5.13
CA GLU A 202 32.66 -5.13 4.00
C GLU A 202 32.62 -4.39 2.65
N GLN A 203 33.13 -5.04 1.60
CA GLN A 203 32.90 -4.60 0.22
C GLN A 203 31.39 -4.67 -0.05
N PHE A 204 30.82 -3.64 -0.69
CA PHE A 204 29.37 -3.45 -0.89
C PHE A 204 28.57 -3.08 0.38
N SER A 205 29.22 -2.44 1.36
CA SER A 205 28.60 -1.86 2.56
C SER A 205 27.19 -1.32 2.30
N GLY A 206 26.22 -1.88 3.03
CA GLY A 206 24.82 -1.50 3.00
C GLY A 206 23.99 -2.26 1.98
N ALA A 207 24.57 -2.88 0.96
CA ALA A 207 23.82 -3.68 -0.02
C ALA A 207 23.24 -4.96 0.63
N MET A 208 22.16 -5.49 0.07
CA MET A 208 21.58 -6.76 0.52
C MET A 208 22.60 -7.90 0.37
N LYS A 209 22.84 -8.61 1.48
CA LYS A 209 23.73 -9.77 1.56
C LYS A 209 22.96 -11.08 1.44
N THR A 210 21.83 -11.20 2.13
CA THR A 210 20.89 -12.31 1.99
C THR A 210 19.45 -11.80 2.04
N GLY A 211 18.55 -12.48 1.33
CA GLY A 211 17.14 -12.12 1.26
C GLY A 211 16.63 -12.06 -0.18
N SER A 212 15.45 -11.47 -0.35
CA SER A 212 14.87 -11.17 -1.66
C SER A 212 14.33 -9.74 -1.66
N SER A 213 14.46 -9.05 -2.78
CA SER A 213 13.83 -7.74 -2.99
C SER A 213 12.32 -7.83 -3.13
N LEU A 214 11.77 -9.02 -3.42
CA LEU A 214 10.34 -9.27 -3.50
C LEU A 214 9.96 -10.40 -2.55
N LEU A 215 9.19 -10.07 -1.52
CA LEU A 215 8.68 -11.01 -0.53
C LEU A 215 7.16 -11.10 -0.62
N ASN A 216 6.58 -12.25 -0.29
CA ASN A 216 5.13 -12.39 -0.18
C ASN A 216 4.79 -12.77 1.27
N ALA A 217 3.93 -12.01 1.91
CA ALA A 217 3.39 -12.33 3.22
C ALA A 217 1.89 -12.01 3.25
N ASN A 218 1.09 -12.99 3.69
CA ASN A 218 -0.36 -12.88 3.78
C ASN A 218 -1.05 -12.41 2.48
N GLY A 219 -0.53 -12.83 1.32
CA GLY A 219 -1.09 -12.49 0.01
C GLY A 219 -0.74 -11.08 -0.49
N ILE A 220 0.08 -10.33 0.25
CA ILE A 220 0.60 -9.01 -0.14
C ILE A 220 2.06 -9.18 -0.56
N LYS A 221 2.43 -8.58 -1.71
CA LYS A 221 3.82 -8.49 -2.14
C LYS A 221 4.52 -7.31 -1.46
N TYR A 222 5.73 -7.50 -0.95
CA TYR A 222 6.57 -6.45 -0.39
C TYR A 222 7.78 -6.28 -1.30
N TYR A 223 7.89 -5.11 -1.91
CA TYR A 223 8.99 -4.79 -2.81
C TYR A 223 9.95 -3.81 -2.15
N LEU A 224 11.22 -4.22 -2.03
CA LEU A 224 12.31 -3.41 -1.49
C LEU A 224 13.09 -2.78 -2.63
N LYS A 225 13.11 -1.44 -2.69
CA LYS A 225 13.94 -0.69 -3.64
C LYS A 225 15.34 -0.48 -3.10
N ASN A 226 16.32 -0.38 -4.01
CA ASN A 226 17.67 0.11 -3.73
C ASN A 226 18.29 -0.55 -2.48
N TYR A 227 18.32 -1.88 -2.48
CA TYR A 227 18.61 -2.73 -1.32
C TYR A 227 20.09 -2.90 -1.02
#